data_AF-A0A0E0DP44-F1
#
_entry.id   AF-A0A0E0DP44-F1
#
_cell.length_a   1.000
_cell.length_b   1.000
_cell.length_c   1.000
_cell.angle_alpha   90.00
_cell.angle_beta   90.00
_cell.angle_gamma   90.00
#
_symmetry.space_group_name_H-M   'P 1'
#
loop_
_entity.id
_entity.type
_entity.pdbx_description
1 polymer ?
#
loop_
_entity_poly.entity_id
_entity_poly.type
_entity_poly.pdbx_seq_one_letter_code
_entity_poly.pdbx_strand_id
1 'polypeptide(L)'
;MVHFKNRYMVMEAFIDTAGKGQSDPLILTQLNVTKAIRDSIQINFGECGLAACLGSLQDHQKVWAAITMVRSIGKIPVSFNLRDVSGSIRACKKAALECEEAKFEYYKLAAGDRITPKFVETMESCFNKIKGLES
;
A
#
# COMPACT_ATOMS: atom_id res chain seq x y z
N MET A 1 -3.48 31.90 -10.97
CA MET A 1 -4.26 30.65 -11.00
C MET A 1 -3.68 29.72 -9.93
N VAL A 2 -4.40 29.49 -8.84
CA VAL A 2 -3.91 28.61 -7.75
C VAL A 2 -4.28 27.17 -8.08
N HIS A 3 -3.29 26.33 -8.35
CA HIS A 3 -3.49 24.89 -8.55
C HIS A 3 -3.55 24.19 -7.20
N PHE A 4 -4.54 23.31 -7.02
CA PHE A 4 -4.57 22.37 -5.90
C PHE A 4 -3.37 21.42 -6.00
N LYS A 5 -2.59 21.33 -4.93
CA LYS A 5 -1.44 20.43 -4.83
C LYS A 5 -1.88 19.12 -4.19
N ASN A 6 -1.91 18.05 -4.98
CA ASN A 6 -2.19 16.70 -4.47
C ASN A 6 -0.94 16.10 -3.82
N ARG A 7 -1.14 15.32 -2.75
CA ARG A 7 -0.14 14.43 -2.16
C ARG A 7 -0.58 12.99 -2.41
N TYR A 8 0.32 12.17 -2.89
CA TYR A 8 0.13 10.73 -3.12
C TYR A 8 0.98 9.98 -2.10
N MET A 9 0.45 8.88 -1.57
CA MET A 9 1.16 8.01 -0.63
C MET A 9 1.26 6.60 -1.18
N VAL A 10 2.43 5.99 -1.01
CA VAL A 10 2.65 4.57 -1.25
C VAL A 10 2.66 3.85 0.09
N MET A 11 1.75 2.90 0.27
CA MET A 11 1.61 2.12 1.49
C MET A 11 1.82 0.64 1.17
N GLU A 12 2.59 -0.04 2.02
CA GLU A 12 2.75 -1.47 2.01
C GLU A 12 1.82 -2.09 3.07
N ALA A 13 0.99 -3.05 2.66
CA ALA A 13 0.09 -3.76 3.56
C ALA A 13 0.68 -5.14 3.90
N PHE A 14 0.87 -5.41 5.18
CA PHE A 14 1.21 -6.72 5.69
C PHE A 14 -0.04 -7.38 6.23
N ILE A 15 -0.28 -8.62 5.79
CA ILE A 15 -1.47 -9.37 6.13
C ILE A 15 -1.00 -10.62 6.85
N ASP A 16 -1.37 -10.76 8.11
CA ASP A 16 -1.07 -11.97 8.86
C ASP A 16 -2.24 -12.95 8.70
N THR A 17 -2.02 -13.96 7.85
CA THR A 17 -2.95 -15.06 7.62
C THR A 17 -2.66 -16.27 8.51
N ALA A 18 -1.60 -16.24 9.34
CA ALA A 18 -1.10 -17.40 10.06
C ALA A 18 -2.02 -17.87 11.22
N GLY A 19 -3.02 -17.07 11.62
CA GLY A 19 -3.80 -17.31 12.84
C GLY A 19 -5.13 -18.04 12.69
N LYS A 20 -5.73 -18.17 11.50
CA LYS A 20 -7.07 -18.75 11.37
C LYS A 20 -7.19 -19.53 10.06
N GLY A 21 -7.41 -20.84 10.16
CA GLY A 21 -7.79 -21.73 9.07
C GLY A 21 -9.18 -21.43 8.50
N GLN A 22 -9.44 -20.17 8.12
CA GLN A 22 -10.68 -19.73 7.48
C GLN A 22 -10.42 -19.55 5.98
N SER A 23 -11.11 -20.38 5.22
CA SER A 23 -11.22 -20.44 3.78
C SER A 23 -12.07 -19.32 3.18
N ASP A 24 -12.08 -18.13 3.78
CA ASP A 24 -12.70 -16.97 3.15
C ASP A 24 -11.58 -16.17 2.50
N PRO A 25 -11.41 -16.23 1.17
CA PRO A 25 -10.48 -15.34 0.50
C PRO A 25 -11.01 -13.93 0.70
N LEU A 26 -10.46 -13.19 1.67
CA LEU A 26 -10.66 -11.76 1.74
C LEU A 26 -10.11 -11.23 0.42
N ILE A 27 -11.00 -10.94 -0.53
CA ILE A 27 -10.65 -10.20 -1.72
C ILE A 27 -10.26 -8.83 -1.18
N LEU A 28 -8.96 -8.55 -1.19
CA LEU A 28 -8.41 -7.25 -0.82
C LEU A 28 -8.82 -6.27 -1.92
N THR A 29 -10.08 -5.86 -1.85
CA THR A 29 -10.69 -4.94 -2.79
C THR A 29 -10.42 -3.52 -2.33
N GLN A 30 -10.36 -2.62 -3.31
CA GLN A 30 -10.31 -1.19 -3.05
C GLN A 30 -11.44 -0.73 -2.10
N LEU A 31 -12.63 -1.32 -2.20
CA LEU A 31 -13.77 -1.00 -1.35
C LEU A 31 -13.52 -1.34 0.13
N ASN A 32 -13.03 -2.55 0.41
CA ASN A 32 -12.77 -2.99 1.78
C ASN A 32 -11.66 -2.16 2.45
N VAL A 33 -10.59 -1.88 1.70
CA VAL A 33 -9.48 -1.04 2.19
C VAL A 33 -9.95 0.39 2.44
N THR A 34 -10.66 0.99 1.49
CA THR A 34 -11.17 2.37 1.62
C THR A 34 -12.14 2.49 2.79
N LYS A 35 -13.00 1.49 2.98
CA LYS A 35 -13.92 1.46 4.13
C LYS A 35 -13.16 1.40 5.45
N ALA A 36 -12.19 0.50 5.59
CA ALA A 36 -11.42 0.37 6.83
C ALA A 36 -10.65 1.65 7.18
N ILE A 37 -10.09 2.33 6.18
CA ILE A 37 -9.41 3.62 6.37
C ILE A 37 -10.41 4.69 6.79
N ARG A 38 -11.56 4.78 6.12
CA ARG A 38 -12.64 5.71 6.46
C ARG A 38 -13.11 5.53 7.90
N ASP A 39 -13.40 4.30 8.28
CA ASP A 39 -13.86 3.94 9.63
C ASP A 39 -12.78 4.33 10.66
N SER A 40 -11.50 4.07 10.37
CA SER A 40 -10.39 4.50 11.23
C SER A 40 -10.28 6.01 11.37
N ILE A 41 -10.46 6.77 10.29
CA ILE A 41 -10.46 8.25 10.35
C ILE A 41 -11.60 8.74 11.24
N GLN A 42 -12.80 8.20 11.04
CA GLN A 42 -13.99 8.60 11.80
C GLN A 42 -13.84 8.29 13.30
N ILE A 43 -13.30 7.12 13.65
CA ILE A 43 -13.10 6.71 15.05
C ILE A 43 -12.04 7.61 15.74
N ASN A 44 -10.96 7.97 15.04
CA ASN A 44 -9.84 8.70 15.65
C ASN A 44 -9.97 10.23 15.57
N PHE A 45 -10.62 10.75 14.52
CA PHE A 45 -10.70 12.19 14.23
C PHE A 45 -12.15 12.72 14.14
N GLY A 46 -13.15 11.87 14.34
CA GLY A 46 -14.57 12.22 14.29
C GLY A 46 -15.07 12.53 12.88
N GLU A 47 -16.36 12.92 12.81
CA GLU A 47 -17.03 13.27 11.54
C GLU A 47 -16.38 14.47 10.84
N CYS A 48 -15.95 15.47 11.62
CA CYS A 48 -15.29 16.66 11.08
C CYS A 48 -13.93 16.29 10.46
N GLY A 49 -13.16 15.40 11.10
CA GLY A 49 -11.92 14.87 10.56
C GLY A 49 -12.14 14.05 9.29
N LEU A 50 -13.19 13.24 9.26
CA LEU A 50 -13.56 12.49 8.06
C LEU A 50 -13.94 13.40 6.90
N ALA A 51 -14.81 14.39 7.13
CA ALA A 51 -15.20 15.37 6.12
C ALA A 51 -13.98 16.15 5.58
N ALA A 52 -13.06 16.54 6.45
CA ALA A 52 -11.84 17.22 6.06
C ALA A 52 -10.92 16.32 5.20
N CYS A 53 -10.77 15.05 5.54
CA CYS A 53 -9.94 14.11 4.75
C CYS A 53 -10.56 13.78 3.39
N LEU A 54 -11.89 13.79 3.27
CA LEU A 54 -12.60 13.57 2.01
C LEU A 54 -12.60 14.83 1.11
N GLY A 55 -12.67 16.01 1.73
CA GLY A 55 -12.78 17.29 1.02
C GLY A 55 -11.45 18.03 0.78
N SER A 56 -10.40 17.72 1.56
CA SER A 56 -9.14 18.46 1.54
C SER A 56 -7.92 17.54 1.42
N LEU A 57 -7.19 17.75 0.33
CA LEU A 57 -5.89 17.14 0.03
C LEU A 57 -4.77 17.59 0.99
N GLN A 58 -5.04 18.54 1.90
CA GLN A 58 -4.06 19.06 2.85
C GLN A 58 -3.90 18.16 4.09
N ASP A 59 -4.94 17.39 4.46
CA ASP A 59 -4.97 16.58 5.68
C ASP A 59 -4.36 15.17 5.50
N HIS A 60 -3.41 15.06 4.57
CA HIS A 60 -2.64 13.84 4.32
C HIS A 60 -2.01 13.27 5.60
N GLN A 61 -1.62 14.11 6.57
CA GLN A 61 -1.11 13.66 7.87
C GLN A 61 -2.14 12.89 8.70
N LYS A 62 -3.41 13.33 8.71
CA LYS A 62 -4.49 12.64 9.44
C LYS A 62 -4.84 11.32 8.76
N VAL A 63 -4.86 11.31 7.43
CA VAL A 63 -5.05 10.07 6.65
C VAL A 63 -3.95 9.08 6.95
N TRP A 64 -2.68 9.52 6.95
CA TRP A 64 -1.56 8.65 7.31
C TRP A 64 -1.67 8.12 8.75
N ALA A 65 -1.93 8.99 9.73
CA ALA A 65 -2.11 8.58 11.12
C ALA A 65 -3.28 7.60 11.31
N ALA A 66 -4.39 7.77 10.58
CA ALA A 66 -5.50 6.84 10.63
C ALA A 66 -5.13 5.48 10.00
N ILE A 67 -4.37 5.46 8.90
CA ILE A 67 -3.92 4.23 8.24
C ILE A 67 -3.04 3.39 9.16
N THR A 68 -2.10 4.01 9.89
CA THR A 68 -1.21 3.28 10.82
C THR A 68 -1.97 2.70 12.03
N MET A 69 -3.16 3.24 12.32
CA MET A 69 -4.05 2.74 13.38
C MET A 69 -5.03 1.66 12.90
N VAL A 70 -5.11 1.36 11.60
CA VAL A 70 -5.92 0.25 11.09
C VAL A 70 -5.32 -1.07 11.55
N ARG A 71 -6.06 -1.81 12.39
CA ARG A 71 -5.61 -3.10 12.94
C ARG A 71 -6.13 -4.31 12.17
N SER A 72 -7.24 -4.17 11.46
CA SER A 72 -7.88 -5.28 10.77
C SER A 72 -8.77 -4.79 9.63
N ILE A 73 -8.79 -5.57 8.54
CA ILE A 73 -9.79 -5.43 7.47
C ILE A 73 -10.68 -6.66 7.54
N GLY A 74 -11.96 -6.45 7.89
CA GLY A 74 -12.86 -7.55 8.21
C GLY A 74 -12.35 -8.34 9.42
N LYS A 75 -12.08 -9.64 9.22
CA LYS A 75 -11.58 -10.54 10.27
C LYS A 75 -10.06 -10.75 10.25
N ILE A 76 -9.36 -10.14 9.29
CA ILE A 76 -7.93 -10.39 9.07
C ILE A 76 -7.12 -9.25 9.69
N PRO A 77 -6.18 -9.55 10.60
CA PRO A 77 -5.26 -8.55 11.10
C PRO A 77 -4.36 -8.05 9.97
N VAL A 78 -4.25 -6.73 9.87
CA VAL A 78 -3.41 -6.07 8.88
C VAL A 78 -2.58 -4.99 9.56
N SER A 79 -1.39 -4.75 9.03
CA SER A 79 -0.60 -3.57 9.37
C SER A 79 -0.18 -2.86 8.10
N PHE A 80 -0.17 -1.53 8.14
CA PHE A 80 0.22 -0.69 7.02
C PHE A 80 1.52 0.03 7.35
N ASN A 81 2.45 0.02 6.41
CA ASN A 81 3.68 0.80 6.48
C ASN A 81 3.73 1.83 5.37
N LEU A 82 4.05 3.08 5.70
CA LEU A 82 4.24 4.14 4.71
C LEU A 82 5.63 4.01 4.09
N ARG A 83 5.69 3.99 2.76
CA ARG A 83 6.95 3.90 2.00
C ARG A 83 7.35 5.22 1.37
N ASP A 84 6.43 5.93 0.75
CA ASP A 84 6.73 7.20 0.08
C ASP A 84 5.53 8.17 0.11
N VAL A 85 5.82 9.48 0.13
CA VAL A 85 4.83 10.55 -0.02
C VAL A 85 5.34 11.58 -1.02
N SER A 86 4.66 11.71 -2.15
CA SER A 86 5.07 12.65 -3.20
C SER A 86 3.95 13.56 -3.68
N GLY A 87 4.33 14.67 -4.31
CA GLY A 87 3.38 15.54 -5.03
C GLY A 87 3.02 15.03 -6.43
N SER A 88 3.67 13.97 -6.90
CA SER A 88 3.50 13.42 -8.24
C SER A 88 3.29 11.91 -8.20
N ILE A 89 2.30 11.43 -8.96
CA ILE A 89 2.04 10.00 -9.14
C ILE A 89 3.26 9.30 -9.74
N ARG A 90 3.98 9.95 -10.68
CA ARG A 90 5.16 9.37 -11.33
C ARG A 90 6.28 9.08 -10.34
N ALA A 91 6.50 10.00 -9.40
CA ALA A 91 7.50 9.80 -8.34
C ALA A 91 7.11 8.65 -7.41
N CYS A 92 5.84 8.58 -7.00
CA CYS A 92 5.35 7.47 -6.18
C CYS A 92 5.44 6.12 -6.90
N LYS A 93 5.12 6.05 -8.20
CA LYS A 93 5.28 4.83 -9.01
C LYS A 93 6.73 4.36 -9.03
N LYS A 94 7.67 5.28 -9.28
CA LYS A 94 9.11 4.99 -9.27
C LYS A 94 9.57 4.48 -7.91
N ALA A 95 9.16 5.15 -6.82
CA ALA A 95 9.50 4.74 -5.46
C ALA A 95 8.92 3.37 -5.10
N ALA A 96 7.70 3.06 -5.56
CA ALA A 96 7.09 1.74 -5.38
C ALA A 96 7.90 0.65 -6.10
N LEU A 97 8.32 0.91 -7.35
CA LEU A 97 9.13 -0.01 -8.14
C LEU A 97 10.50 -0.26 -7.51
N GLU A 98 11.21 0.79 -7.11
CA GLU A 98 12.52 0.69 -6.43
C GLU A 98 12.39 -0.11 -5.11
N CYS A 99 11.29 0.08 -4.38
CA CYS A 99 11.00 -0.68 -3.16
C CYS A 99 10.77 -2.18 -3.46
N GLU A 100 10.06 -2.53 -4.53
CA GLU A 100 9.85 -3.91 -4.94
C GLU A 100 11.15 -4.58 -5.42
N GLU A 101 11.95 -3.88 -6.22
CA GLU A 101 13.26 -4.35 -6.69
C GLU A 101 14.20 -4.65 -5.48
N ALA A 102 14.27 -3.74 -4.51
CA ALA A 102 15.08 -3.94 -3.30
C ALA A 102 14.60 -5.12 -2.44
N LYS A 103 13.27 -5.29 -2.32
CA LYS A 103 12.68 -6.41 -1.58
C LYS A 103 12.97 -7.74 -2.28
N PHE A 104 12.95 -7.77 -3.61
CA PHE A 104 13.31 -8.95 -4.39
C PHE A 104 14.78 -9.34 -4.20
N GLU A 105 15.71 -8.38 -4.27
CA GLU A 105 17.13 -8.64 -4.00
C GLU A 105 17.36 -9.20 -2.60
N TYR A 106 16.65 -8.67 -1.59
CA TYR A 106 16.68 -9.23 -0.24
C TYR A 106 16.20 -10.69 -0.21
N TYR A 107 15.07 -11.00 -0.85
CA TYR A 107 14.58 -12.37 -0.94
C TYR A 107 15.54 -13.28 -1.71
N LYS A 108 16.25 -12.74 -2.69
CA LYS A 108 17.24 -13.48 -3.46
C LYS A 108 18.39 -13.96 -2.57
N LEU A 109 18.87 -13.09 -1.69
CA LEU A 109 19.89 -13.44 -0.71
C LEU A 109 19.37 -14.40 0.37
N ALA A 110 18.13 -14.22 0.82
CA ALA A 110 17.54 -15.04 1.88
C ALA A 110 17.17 -16.47 1.44
N ALA A 111 16.77 -16.66 0.18
CA ALA A 111 16.38 -17.97 -0.34
C ALA A 111 17.57 -18.87 -0.75
N GLY A 112 18.78 -18.30 -0.86
CA GLY A 112 20.01 -19.05 -1.18
C GLY A 112 19.88 -19.89 -2.46
N ASP A 113 20.31 -21.15 -2.42
CA ASP A 113 20.34 -22.07 -3.56
C ASP A 113 18.95 -22.53 -4.07
N ARG A 114 17.85 -22.11 -3.43
CA ARG A 114 16.48 -22.47 -3.84
C ARG A 114 15.97 -21.66 -5.03
N ILE A 115 16.74 -20.68 -5.49
CA ILE A 115 16.36 -19.81 -6.60
C ILE A 115 16.72 -20.46 -7.91
N THR A 116 15.70 -20.96 -8.60
CA THR A 116 15.87 -21.48 -9.95
C THR A 116 16.02 -20.33 -10.95
N PRO A 117 16.84 -20.47 -12.00
CA PRO A 117 17.00 -19.44 -13.05
C PRO A 117 15.67 -19.01 -13.68
N LYS A 118 14.74 -19.97 -13.81
CA LYS A 118 13.38 -19.76 -14.33
C LYS A 118 12.54 -18.80 -13.49
N PHE A 119 12.77 -18.75 -12.17
CA PHE A 119 12.08 -17.83 -11.26
C PHE A 119 12.58 -16.39 -11.46
N VAL A 120 13.89 -16.22 -11.65
CA VAL A 120 14.50 -14.91 -11.92
C VAL A 120 14.00 -14.36 -13.27
N GLU A 121 13.98 -15.19 -14.31
CA GLU A 121 13.47 -14.79 -15.63
C GLU A 121 11.98 -14.39 -15.60
N THR A 122 11.17 -15.10 -14.82
CA THR A 122 9.75 -14.77 -14.61
C THR A 122 9.60 -13.41 -13.90
N MET A 123 10.44 -13.16 -12.89
CA MET A 123 10.47 -11.89 -12.16
C MET A 123 10.88 -10.71 -13.04
N GLU A 124 11.93 -10.87 -13.84
CA GLU A 124 12.38 -9.85 -14.79
C GLU A 124 11.30 -9.55 -15.84
N SER A 125 10.57 -10.57 -16.31
CA SER A 125 9.41 -10.38 -17.19
C SER A 125 8.31 -9.53 -16.53
N CYS A 126 8.03 -9.77 -15.24
CA CYS A 126 7.07 -8.97 -14.48
C CYS A 126 7.53 -7.52 -14.31
N PHE A 127 8.79 -7.28 -13.95
CA PHE A 127 9.34 -5.92 -13.84
C PHE A 127 9.27 -5.16 -15.16
N ASN A 128 9.55 -5.83 -16.28
CA ASN A 128 9.44 -5.23 -17.60
C ASN A 128 7.98 -4.86 -17.96
N LYS A 129 7.00 -5.67 -17.55
CA LYS A 129 5.57 -5.32 -17.69
C LYS A 129 5.20 -4.09 -16.87
N ILE A 130 5.72 -3.98 -15.64
CA ILE A 130 5.47 -2.83 -14.76
C ILE A 130 6.09 -1.57 -15.36
N LYS A 131 7.33 -1.65 -15.85
CA LYS A 131 8.01 -0.54 -16.56
C LYS A 131 7.25 -0.13 -17.83
N GLY A 132 6.66 -1.08 -18.56
CA GLY A 132 5.84 -0.79 -19.75
C GLY A 132 4.55 -0.01 -19.45
N LEU A 133 3.99 -0.14 -18.25
CA LEU A 133 2.80 0.60 -17.79
C LEU A 133 3.10 2.07 -17.41
N GLU A 134 4.36 2.51 -17.56
CA GLU A 134 4.76 3.91 -17.39
C GLU A 134 4.59 4.77 -18.66
N SER A 135 4.18 4.14 -19.78
CA SER A 135 3.93 4.77 -21.10
C SER A 135 2.57 5.48 -21.17
#